data_AF-A0AAP9INZ7-F1
#
_entry.id   AF-A0AAP9INZ7-F1
#
_cell.length_a   1.000
_cell.length_b   1.000
_cell.length_c   1.000
_cell.angle_alpha   90.00
_cell.angle_beta   90.00
_cell.angle_gamma   90.00
#
_symmetry.space_group_name_H-M   'P 1'
#
loop_
_entity.id
_entity.type
_entity.pdbx_description
1 polymer ?
#
loop_
_entity_poly.entity_id
_entity_poly.type
_entity_poly.pdbx_seq_one_letter_code
_entity_poly.pdbx_strand_id
1 'polypeptide(L)' 'MPNTRTVTLNFKTSDGKALPASFTVSDGASAYEVFKAQAGNTNKTEAQYLAELKGDKGDQGASITSVEVTIKENA' A
#
# COMPACT_ATOMS: atom_id res chain seq x y z
N MET A 1 9.01 19.18 -9.36
CA MET A 1 8.02 18.19 -8.88
C MET A 1 8.78 17.22 -8.01
N PRO A 2 8.22 16.71 -6.89
CA PRO A 2 8.92 15.71 -6.08
C PRO A 2 9.20 14.47 -6.93
N ASN A 3 10.36 13.83 -6.73
CA ASN A 3 10.62 12.56 -7.40
C ASN A 3 9.60 11.54 -6.93
N THR A 4 9.08 10.73 -7.85
CA THR A 4 8.16 9.65 -7.49
C THR A 4 8.76 8.31 -7.82
N ARG A 5 8.43 7.31 -7.00
CA ARG A 5 8.88 5.93 -7.18
C ARG A 5 7.70 5.01 -7.08
N THR A 6 7.70 3.98 -7.90
CA THR A 6 6.79 2.85 -7.75
C THR A 6 7.49 1.78 -6.96
N VAL A 7 6.96 1.47 -5.79
CA VAL A 7 7.38 0.35 -4.95
C VAL A 7 6.37 -0.78 -5.15
N THR A 8 6.85 -1.95 -5.55
CA THR A 8 6.02 -3.14 -5.71
C THR A 8 6.50 -4.21 -4.74
N LEU A 9 5.58 -4.73 -3.94
CA LEU A 9 5.75 -5.86 -3.04
C LEU A 9 4.99 -7.05 -3.61
N ASN A 10 5.69 -8.14 -3.90
CA ASN A 10 5.08 -9.39 -4.33
C ASN A 10 5.17 -10.39 -3.17
N PHE A 11 4.05 -10.65 -2.51
CA PHE A 11 3.97 -11.69 -1.49
C PHE A 11 3.61 -13.03 -2.12
N LYS A 12 4.38 -14.07 -1.83
CA LYS A 12 4.03 -15.47 -2.15
C LYS A 12 3.48 -16.14 -0.90
N THR A 13 2.32 -16.75 -1.01
CA THR A 13 1.66 -17.44 0.09
C THR A 13 1.88 -18.96 0.02
N SER A 14 1.64 -19.67 1.11
CA SER A 14 1.86 -21.12 1.23
C SER A 14 0.94 -21.97 0.35
N ASP A 15 -0.19 -21.42 -0.08
CA ASP A 15 -1.10 -22.00 -1.08
C ASP A 15 -0.69 -21.67 -2.53
N GLY A 16 0.47 -21.04 -2.73
CA GLY A 16 1.05 -20.76 -4.06
C GLY A 16 0.49 -19.51 -4.75
N LYS A 17 -0.39 -18.74 -4.08
CA LYS A 17 -0.93 -17.49 -4.62
C LYS A 17 0.10 -16.36 -4.53
N ALA A 18 0.10 -15.49 -5.53
CA ALA A 18 0.83 -14.23 -5.50
C ALA A 18 -0.14 -13.09 -5.15
N LEU A 19 0.24 -12.23 -4.21
CA LEU A 19 -0.50 -11.04 -3.80
C LEU A 19 0.39 -9.81 -4.06
N PRO A 20 0.33 -9.20 -5.27
CA PRO A 20 1.09 -8.00 -5.56
C PRO A 20 0.40 -6.77 -4.95
N ALA A 21 1.18 -5.91 -4.31
CA ALA A 21 0.77 -4.58 -3.89
C ALA A 21 1.75 -3.55 -4.44
N SER A 22 1.23 -2.49 -5.07
CA SER A 22 2.04 -1.42 -5.65
C SER A 22 1.63 -0.07 -5.09
N PHE A 23 2.63 0.74 -4.72
CA PHE A 23 2.47 2.06 -4.13
C PHE A 23 3.31 3.03 -4.93
N THR A 24 2.71 4.14 -5.36
CA THR A 24 3.47 5.29 -5.82
C THR A 24 3.74 6.19 -4.63
N VAL A 25 5.02 6.39 -4.32
CA VAL A 25 5.47 7.28 -3.24
C VAL A 25 6.14 8.50 -3.84
N SER A 26 5.96 9.65 -3.22
CA SER A 26 6.69 10.88 -3.52
C SER A 26 7.63 11.19 -2.36
N ASP A 27 8.83 11.69 -2.67
CA ASP A 27 9.79 12.07 -1.63
C ASP A 27 9.16 13.07 -0.63
N GLY A 28 9.27 12.77 0.66
CA GLY A 28 8.76 13.63 1.74
C GLY A 28 7.26 13.55 2.04
N ALA A 29 6.48 12.75 1.29
CA ALA A 29 5.05 12.57 1.56
C ALA A 29 4.81 11.66 2.77
N SER A 30 3.90 12.06 3.65
CA SER A 30 3.37 11.25 4.74
C SER A 30 2.39 10.18 4.23
N ALA A 31 2.17 9.13 5.04
CA ALA A 31 1.20 8.08 4.72
C ALA A 31 -0.22 8.63 4.47
N TYR A 32 -0.61 9.70 5.18
CA TYR A 32 -1.91 10.35 5.01
C TYR A 32 -2.02 11.10 3.67
N GLU A 33 -0.95 11.77 3.24
CA GLU A 33 -0.92 12.45 1.93
C GLU A 33 -1.02 11.45 0.79
N VAL A 34 -0.34 10.31 0.90
CA VAL A 34 -0.46 9.20 -0.06
C VAL A 34 -1.90 8.65 -0.06
N PHE A 35 -2.50 8.44 1.11
CA PHE A 35 -3.90 7.99 1.23
C PHE A 35 -4.88 8.96 0.54
N LYS A 36 -4.75 10.26 0.78
CA LYS A 36 -5.61 11.29 0.16
C LYS A 36 -5.49 11.36 -1.36
N ALA A 37 -4.32 11.05 -1.90
CA ALA A 37 -4.06 11.04 -3.33
C ALA A 37 -4.74 9.85 -4.05
N GLN A 38 -5.17 8.82 -3.33
CA GLN A 38 -5.87 7.68 -3.91
C GLN A 38 -7.30 8.04 -4.36
N ALA A 39 -7.73 7.43 -5.46
CA ALA A 39 -9.09 7.60 -5.97
C ALA A 39 -10.12 7.21 -4.91
N GLY A 40 -11.07 8.10 -4.63
CA GLY A 40 -12.10 7.89 -3.60
C GLY A 40 -11.76 8.44 -2.21
N ASN A 41 -10.54 8.91 -1.96
CA ASN A 41 -10.10 9.40 -0.65
C ASN A 41 -9.89 10.93 -0.56
N THR A 42 -10.02 11.66 -1.67
CA THR A 42 -9.68 13.09 -1.76
C THR A 42 -10.40 13.98 -0.74
N ASN A 43 -11.64 13.65 -0.41
CA ASN A 43 -12.50 14.42 0.51
C ASN A 43 -12.60 13.79 1.91
N LYS A 44 -11.85 12.72 2.19
CA LYS A 44 -11.86 12.10 3.52
C LYS A 44 -11.03 12.93 4.50
N THR A 45 -11.52 13.00 5.73
CA THR A 45 -10.86 13.67 6.85
C THR A 45 -9.83 12.76 7.51
N GLU A 46 -8.94 13.35 8.31
CA GLU A 46 -7.98 12.59 9.11
C GLU A 46 -8.69 11.65 10.11
N ALA A 47 -9.82 12.08 10.68
CA ALA A 47 -10.63 11.22 11.54
C ALA A 47 -11.18 9.99 10.80
N GLN A 48 -11.62 10.14 9.55
CA GLN A 48 -12.07 9.03 8.70
C GLN A 48 -10.90 8.12 8.31
N TYR A 49 -9.73 8.68 8.00
CA TYR A 49 -8.51 7.91 7.75
C TYR A 49 -8.16 7.03 8.97
N LEU A 50 -8.14 7.60 10.18
CA LEU A 50 -7.85 6.85 11.40
C LEU A 50 -8.90 5.79 11.71
N ALA A 51 -10.17 6.05 11.38
CA ALA A 51 -11.23 5.05 11.53
C ALA A 51 -11.04 3.87 10.56
N GLU A 52 -10.64 4.14 9.31
CA GLU A 52 -10.40 3.11 8.28
C GLU A 52 -9.15 2.26 8.54
N LEU A 53 -8.18 2.76 9.31
CA LEU A 53 -7.01 1.96 9.73
C LEU A 53 -7.40 0.79 10.63
N LYS A 54 -8.53 0.87 11.34
CA LYS A 54 -9.04 -0.22 12.17
C LYS A 54 -9.98 -1.08 11.34
N GLY A 55 -9.41 -2.05 10.61
CA GLY A 55 -10.18 -3.09 9.93
C GLY A 55 -10.82 -4.07 10.90
N ASP A 56 -11.84 -4.79 10.43
CA ASP A 56 -12.42 -5.92 11.16
C ASP A 56 -11.40 -7.05 11.32
N LYS A 57 -11.63 -7.92 12.30
CA LYS A 57 -10.83 -9.13 12.44
C LYS A 57 -11.03 -10.01 11.20
N GLY A 58 -9.97 -10.18 10.41
CA GLY A 58 -9.94 -11.13 9.31
C GLY A 58 -9.87 -12.58 9.78
N ASP A 59 -10.23 -13.49 8.87
CA ASP A 59 -9.99 -14.92 9.00
C ASP A 59 -8.50 -15.25 8.97
N GLN A 60 -8.14 -16.45 9.42
CA GLN A 60 -6.76 -16.92 9.31
C GLN A 60 -6.38 -17.10 7.83
N GLY A 61 -5.43 -16.29 7.37
CA GLY A 61 -4.89 -16.36 6.02
C GLY A 61 -3.82 -17.44 5.84
N ALA A 62 -3.46 -17.71 4.59
CA ALA A 62 -2.28 -18.50 4.24
C ALA A 62 -1.00 -17.78 4.70
N SER A 63 -0.01 -18.54 5.16
CA SER A 63 1.28 -17.99 5.59
C SER A 63 2.05 -17.42 4.40
N ILE A 64 2.76 -16.32 4.60
CA ILE A 64 3.70 -15.80 3.61
C ILE A 64 4.97 -16.65 3.64
N THR A 65 5.41 -17.12 2.48
CA THR A 65 6.61 -17.95 2.33
C THR A 65 7.77 -17.18 1.70
N SER A 66 7.49 -16.13 0.94
CA SER A 66 8.51 -15.27 0.33
C SER A 66 7.96 -13.88 0.02
N VAL A 67 8.85 -12.89 0.02
CA VAL A 67 8.56 -11.51 -0.36
C VAL A 67 9.61 -11.05 -1.36
N GLU A 68 9.16 -10.56 -2.51
CA GLU A 68 10.00 -9.93 -3.53
C GLU A 68 9.68 -8.43 -3.58
N VAL A 69 10.72 -7.58 -3.54
CA VAL A 69 10.58 -6.12 -3.55
C VAL A 69 11.20 -5.57 -4.83
N THR A 70 10.45 -4.72 -5.55
CA THR A 70 10.95 -3.99 -6.72
C THR A 70 10.68 -2.50 -6.53
N ILE A 71 11.69 -1.66 -6.77
CA ILE A 71 11.58 -0.19 -6.73
C ILE A 71 11.96 0.36 -8.09
N LYS A 72 11.10 1.19 -8.66
CA LYS A 72 11.33 1.85 -9.95
C LYS A 72 11.14 3.36 -9.80
N GLU A 73 12.10 4.15 -10.24
CA GLU A 73 11.91 5.60 -10.39
C GLU A 73 10.95 5.88 -11.53
N ASN A 74 9.99 6.77 -11.27
CA ASN A 74 9.06 7.24 -12.28
C ASN A 74 9.68 8.49 -12.92
N ALA A 75 9.78 8.47 -14.25
CA ALA A 75 10.22 9.62 -15.03
C ALA A 75 9.15 10.72 -15.06
#